data_AF-A0A2E8ZZ74-F1
#
_entry.id   AF-A0A2E8ZZ74-F1
#
_cell.length_a   1.000
_cell.length_b   1.000
_cell.length_c   1.000
_cell.angle_alpha   90.00
_cell.angle_beta   90.00
_cell.angle_gamma   90.00
#
_symmetry.space_group_name_H-M   'P 1'
#
loop_
_entity.id
_entity.type
_entity.pdbx_description
1 polymer ?
#
loop_
_entity_poly.entity_id
_entity_poly.type
_entity_poly.pdbx_seq_one_letter_code
_entity_poly.pdbx_strand_id
1 'polypeptide(L)'
;MLKLLHDKNEVYRSSGAVHGCALCDGNIIIDFIEDVGRHNAVDAIAGNMWLKKINSDDKIFYTTGRLTSEMVIKVAQMDIPYLLSRSGITEMGLNVAIETGVTLLGRAKGRHFLIYNGHKNIEFDEKPEPRRDDSPDIWKRR
;
A
#
# COMPACT_ATOMS: atom_id res chain seq x y z
N MET A 1 -11.12 -0.92 -5.49
CA MET A 1 -9.84 -0.17 -5.50
C MET A 1 -8.69 -0.82 -6.30
N LEU A 2 -8.15 -2.00 -5.93
CA LEU A 2 -6.90 -2.55 -6.54
C LEU A 2 -6.93 -2.71 -8.07
N LYS A 3 -8.08 -3.06 -8.66
CA LYS A 3 -8.25 -3.13 -10.11
C LYS A 3 -8.07 -1.75 -10.77
N LEU A 4 -8.67 -0.71 -10.20
CA LEU A 4 -8.56 0.67 -10.70
C LEU A 4 -7.09 1.15 -10.66
N LEU A 5 -6.39 0.83 -9.57
CA LEU A 5 -4.96 1.14 -9.43
C LEU A 5 -4.11 0.41 -10.47
N HIS A 6 -4.41 -0.86 -10.75
CA HIS A 6 -3.75 -1.61 -11.80
C HIS A 6 -3.97 -0.97 -13.18
N ASP A 7 -5.18 -0.52 -13.47
CA ASP A 7 -5.54 0.06 -14.77
C ASP A 7 -4.95 1.47 -14.97
N LYS A 8 -4.56 2.16 -13.89
CA LYS A 8 -3.86 3.46 -13.93
C LYS A 8 -2.35 3.38 -14.18
N ASN A 9 -1.74 2.21 -14.04
CA ASN A 9 -0.30 1.98 -14.24
C ASN A 9 0.02 1.90 -15.76
N GLU A 10 -0.13 2.99 -16.50
CA GLU A 10 0.12 3.04 -17.94
C GLU A 10 1.62 2.99 -18.27
N VAL A 11 2.44 3.80 -17.57
CA VAL A 11 3.89 3.84 -17.82
C VAL A 11 4.56 2.57 -17.33
N TYR A 12 4.11 2.01 -16.20
CA TYR A 12 4.59 0.70 -15.76
C TYR A 12 4.30 -0.40 -16.79
N ARG A 13 3.13 -0.38 -17.46
CA ARG A 13 2.78 -1.39 -18.47
C ARG A 13 3.66 -1.31 -19.72
N SER A 14 4.12 -0.11 -20.10
CA SER A 14 4.99 0.07 -21.27
C SER A 14 6.47 -0.12 -20.96
N SER A 15 6.93 0.25 -19.76
CA SER A 15 8.36 0.29 -19.42
C SER A 15 8.82 -0.81 -18.45
N GLY A 16 7.94 -1.32 -17.59
CA GLY A 16 8.27 -2.27 -16.53
C GLY A 16 9.20 -1.73 -15.42
N ALA A 17 9.61 -0.46 -15.48
CA ALA A 17 10.73 0.08 -14.68
C ALA A 17 10.34 1.25 -13.77
N VAL A 18 9.04 1.46 -13.55
CA VAL A 18 8.51 2.51 -12.65
C VAL A 18 7.67 1.92 -11.53
N HIS A 19 7.51 2.70 -10.47
CA HIS A 19 6.61 2.45 -9.36
C HIS A 19 5.40 3.38 -9.44
N GLY A 20 4.21 2.84 -9.20
CA GLY A 20 2.99 3.62 -9.03
C GLY A 20 2.67 3.78 -7.54
N CYS A 21 2.42 5.01 -7.11
CA CYS A 21 1.86 5.32 -5.81
C CYS A 21 0.53 6.06 -5.96
N ALA A 22 -0.37 5.89 -5.00
CA ALA A 22 -1.69 6.51 -5.05
C ALA A 22 -2.15 6.93 -3.67
N LEU A 23 -2.85 8.05 -3.62
CA LEU A 23 -3.67 8.47 -2.49
C LEU A 23 -5.13 8.19 -2.81
N CYS A 24 -5.80 7.42 -1.95
CA CYS A 24 -7.18 7.03 -2.13
C CYS A 24 -8.05 7.48 -0.97
N ASP A 25 -9.32 7.71 -1.26
CA ASP A 25 -10.41 7.90 -0.30
C ASP A 25 -11.49 6.87 -0.63
N GLY A 26 -11.59 5.84 0.22
CA GLY A 26 -12.32 4.62 -0.09
C GLY A 26 -11.91 4.02 -1.44
N ASN A 27 -12.82 4.04 -2.41
CA ASN A 27 -12.59 3.51 -3.77
C ASN A 27 -12.19 4.58 -4.80
N ILE A 28 -12.05 5.83 -4.38
CA ILE A 28 -11.72 6.97 -5.25
C ILE A 28 -10.21 7.23 -5.18
N ILE A 29 -9.57 7.33 -6.34
CA ILE A 29 -8.16 7.73 -6.44
C ILE A 29 -8.12 9.26 -6.50
N ILE A 30 -7.58 9.90 -5.47
CA ILE A 30 -7.42 11.36 -5.41
C ILE A 30 -6.18 11.79 -6.20
N ASP A 31 -5.10 11.02 -6.05
CA ASP A 31 -3.83 11.31 -6.70
C ASP A 31 -3.12 10.01 -7.08
N PHE A 32 -2.40 10.05 -8.20
CA PHE A 32 -1.67 8.90 -8.71
C PHE A 32 -0.39 9.36 -9.40
N ILE A 33 0.75 8.90 -8.90
CA ILE A 33 2.07 9.27 -9.40
C ILE A 33 2.84 8.02 -9.80
N GLU A 34 3.39 8.02 -11.01
CA GLU A 34 4.39 7.04 -11.46
C GLU A 34 5.78 7.68 -11.45
N ASP A 35 6.77 7.00 -10.86
CA ASP A 35 8.17 7.43 -10.85
C ASP A 35 9.11 6.22 -10.86
N VAL A 36 10.33 6.39 -11.36
CA VAL A 36 11.36 5.34 -11.29
C VAL A 36 11.68 4.97 -9.84
N GLY A 37 11.72 5.96 -8.94
CA GLY A 37 11.93 5.79 -7.51
C GLY A 37 10.62 5.81 -6.74
N ARG A 38 10.27 4.71 -6.05
CA ARG A 38 9.09 4.66 -5.18
C ARG A 38 9.07 5.77 -4.11
N HIS A 39 10.24 6.17 -3.60
CA HIS A 39 10.33 7.22 -2.59
C HIS A 39 9.93 8.58 -3.15
N ASN A 40 10.30 8.86 -4.41
CA ASN A 40 9.96 10.10 -5.10
C ASN A 40 8.45 10.18 -5.36
N ALA A 41 7.84 9.07 -5.77
CA ALA A 41 6.39 9.01 -5.97
C ALA A 41 5.61 9.28 -4.66
N VAL A 42 6.14 8.84 -3.50
CA VAL A 42 5.58 9.19 -2.19
C VAL A 42 5.73 10.67 -1.89
N ASP A 43 6.92 11.23 -2.09
CA ASP A 43 7.19 12.65 -1.82
C ASP A 43 6.36 13.58 -2.69
N ALA A 44 6.15 13.20 -3.96
CA ALA A 44 5.30 13.94 -4.88
C ALA A 44 3.84 14.00 -4.39
N ILE A 45 3.30 12.87 -3.90
CA ILE A 45 1.96 12.84 -3.31
C ILE A 45 1.90 13.67 -2.04
N ALA A 46 2.92 13.59 -1.16
CA ALA A 46 3.00 14.41 0.04
C ALA A 46 2.96 15.91 -0.29
N GLY A 47 3.77 16.34 -1.27
CA GLY A 47 3.77 17.72 -1.76
C GLY A 47 2.41 18.13 -2.34
N ASN A 48 1.76 17.26 -3.12
CA ASN A 48 0.44 17.52 -3.66
C ASN A 48 -0.64 17.63 -2.57
N MET A 49 -0.59 16.80 -1.53
CA MET A 49 -1.48 16.90 -0.38
C MET A 49 -1.33 18.25 0.32
N TRP A 50 -0.08 18.68 0.55
CA TRP A 50 0.20 19.96 1.17
C TRP A 50 -0.31 21.14 0.34
N LEU A 51 0.01 21.17 -0.96
CA LEU A 51 -0.40 22.25 -1.87
C LEU A 51 -1.93 22.35 -2.00
N LYS A 52 -2.62 21.21 -2.05
CA LYS A 52 -4.07 21.12 -2.23
C LYS A 52 -4.86 21.12 -0.92
N LYS A 53 -4.17 21.16 0.23
CA LYS A 53 -4.76 21.06 1.59
C LYS A 53 -5.66 19.83 1.75
N ILE A 54 -5.20 18.68 1.27
CA ILE A 54 -5.94 17.42 1.36
C ILE A 54 -5.83 16.88 2.79
N ASN A 55 -6.97 16.56 3.41
CA ASN A 55 -6.99 15.91 4.73
C ASN A 55 -6.52 14.44 4.62
N SER A 56 -5.86 13.93 5.66
CA SER A 56 -5.27 12.59 5.73
C SER A 56 -6.10 11.57 6.52
N ASP A 57 -6.99 12.01 7.42
CA ASP A 57 -7.62 11.22 8.51
C ASP A 57 -8.36 9.93 8.11
N ASP A 58 -8.66 9.74 6.83
CA ASP A 58 -9.44 8.66 6.26
C ASP A 58 -8.84 8.11 4.96
N LYS A 59 -7.61 8.52 4.64
CA LYS A 59 -6.98 8.19 3.37
C LYS A 59 -6.26 6.84 3.43
N ILE A 60 -6.15 6.24 2.25
CA ILE A 60 -5.39 5.02 2.02
C ILE A 60 -4.25 5.36 1.08
N PHE A 61 -3.02 5.14 1.54
CA PHE A 61 -1.84 5.23 0.69
C PHE A 61 -1.52 3.87 0.08
N TYR A 62 -1.42 3.82 -1.25
CA TYR A 62 -1.05 2.62 -1.99
C TYR A 62 0.31 2.80 -2.69
N THR A 63 1.12 1.74 -2.74
CA THR A 63 2.34 1.70 -3.55
C THR A 63 2.56 0.34 -4.20
N THR A 64 3.16 0.32 -5.39
CA THR A 64 3.65 -0.93 -6.01
C THR A 64 4.94 -1.44 -5.38
N GLY A 65 5.70 -0.58 -4.69
CA GLY A 65 7.00 -0.88 -4.09
C GLY A 65 6.92 -1.63 -2.75
N ARG A 66 8.06 -2.14 -2.27
CA ARG A 66 8.16 -2.76 -0.94
C ARG A 66 7.98 -1.72 0.17
N LEU A 67 7.37 -2.13 1.29
CA LEU A 67 7.21 -1.29 2.47
C LEU A 67 8.45 -1.41 3.37
N THR A 68 9.45 -0.59 3.08
CA THR A 68 10.64 -0.38 3.91
C THR A 68 10.35 0.64 5.02
N SER A 69 11.22 0.75 6.03
CA SER A 69 11.08 1.73 7.13
C SER A 69 10.78 3.14 6.61
N GLU A 70 11.59 3.65 5.68
CA GLU A 70 11.41 4.98 5.09
C GLU A 70 10.05 5.17 4.41
N MET A 71 9.53 4.14 3.74
CA MET A 71 8.20 4.23 3.09
C MET A 71 7.11 4.38 4.13
N VAL A 72 7.21 3.65 5.25
CA VAL A 72 6.24 3.74 6.34
C VAL A 72 6.37 5.07 7.09
N ILE A 73 7.60 5.53 7.36
CA ILE A 73 7.86 6.83 8.02
C ILE A 73 7.21 7.96 7.23
N LYS A 74 7.40 8.01 5.91
CA LYS A 74 6.81 9.08 5.08
C LYS A 74 5.28 9.08 5.14
N VAL A 75 4.66 7.91 5.17
CA VAL A 75 3.19 7.80 5.25
C VAL A 75 2.68 8.17 6.64
N ALA A 76 3.40 7.77 7.70
CA ALA A 76 3.11 8.21 9.06
C ALA A 76 3.25 9.74 9.21
N GLN A 77 4.26 10.36 8.60
CA GLN A 77 4.46 11.81 8.61
C GLN A 77 3.40 12.58 7.81
N MET A 78 2.70 11.92 6.88
CA MET A 78 1.52 12.46 6.22
C MET A 78 0.24 12.28 7.05
N ASP A 79 0.33 11.70 8.26
CA ASP A 79 -0.80 11.34 9.13
C ASP A 79 -1.85 10.46 8.42
N ILE A 80 -1.40 9.60 7.49
CA ILE A 80 -2.29 8.69 6.77
C ILE A 80 -2.40 7.35 7.52
N PRO A 81 -3.61 6.90 7.88
CA PRO A 81 -3.80 5.74 8.76
C PRO A 81 -3.59 4.38 8.09
N TYR A 82 -3.68 4.29 6.75
CA TYR A 82 -3.62 3.02 6.02
C TYR A 82 -2.54 3.03 4.94
N LEU A 83 -1.63 2.06 5.00
CA LEU A 83 -0.59 1.83 4.00
C LEU A 83 -0.70 0.44 3.38
N LEU A 84 -0.96 0.40 2.08
CA LEU A 84 -1.20 -0.80 1.30
C LEU A 84 -0.11 -0.99 0.23
N SER A 85 0.38 -2.22 0.09
CA SER A 85 1.25 -2.59 -1.03
C SER A 85 0.93 -3.96 -1.62
N ARG A 86 1.08 -4.07 -2.94
CA ARG A 86 1.10 -5.37 -3.65
C ARG A 86 2.40 -6.16 -3.45
N SER A 87 3.44 -5.51 -2.94
CA SER A 87 4.76 -6.08 -2.67
C SER A 87 4.89 -6.54 -1.21
N GLY A 88 6.10 -6.94 -0.82
CA GLY A 88 6.39 -7.38 0.55
C GLY A 88 6.76 -6.22 1.45
N ILE A 89 6.89 -6.54 2.73
CA ILE A 89 7.36 -5.61 3.76
C ILE A 89 8.72 -6.04 4.29
N THR A 90 9.45 -5.14 4.94
CA THR A 90 10.63 -5.49 5.75
C THR A 90 10.28 -5.51 7.23
N GLU A 91 11.08 -6.20 8.04
CA GLU A 91 10.94 -6.20 9.51
C GLU A 91 10.99 -4.77 10.07
N MET A 92 11.95 -3.96 9.63
CA MET A 92 12.04 -2.57 10.07
C MET A 92 10.82 -1.74 9.64
N GLY A 93 10.22 -2.02 8.47
CA GLY A 93 8.97 -1.39 8.06
C GLY A 93 7.79 -1.77 8.97
N LEU A 94 7.73 -3.04 9.39
CA LEU A 94 6.74 -3.49 10.38
C LEU A 94 6.91 -2.77 11.72
N ASN A 95 8.14 -2.70 12.24
CA ASN A 95 8.40 -2.06 13.53
C ASN A 95 7.97 -0.59 13.52
N VAL A 96 8.30 0.15 12.46
CA VAL A 96 7.83 1.55 12.30
C VAL A 96 6.30 1.61 12.26
N ALA A 97 5.62 0.70 11.56
CA ALA A 97 4.16 0.71 11.50
C ALA A 97 3.53 0.46 12.88
N ILE A 98 4.13 -0.39 13.71
CA ILE A 98 3.70 -0.64 15.08
C ILE A 98 3.89 0.62 15.93
N GLU A 99 5.06 1.25 15.87
CA GLU A 99 5.39 2.45 16.64
C GLU A 99 4.52 3.65 16.26
N THR A 100 4.20 3.79 14.97
CA THR A 100 3.44 4.92 14.43
C THR A 100 1.92 4.66 14.39
N GLY A 101 1.48 3.43 14.64
CA GLY A 101 0.07 3.05 14.57
C GLY A 101 -0.49 2.90 13.14
N VAL A 102 0.34 3.01 12.10
CA VAL A 102 -0.09 2.86 10.70
C VAL A 102 -0.57 1.43 10.44
N THR A 103 -1.78 1.29 9.91
CA THR A 103 -2.32 0.00 9.47
C THR A 103 -1.57 -0.44 8.22
N LEU A 104 -0.86 -1.57 8.32
CA LEU A 104 0.10 -2.01 7.31
C LEU A 104 -0.38 -3.27 6.61
N LEU A 105 -0.64 -3.16 5.32
CA LEU A 105 -1.09 -4.25 4.46
C LEU A 105 -0.08 -4.53 3.34
N GLY A 106 0.31 -5.78 3.18
CA GLY A 106 1.21 -6.22 2.12
C GLY A 106 0.63 -7.35 1.29
N ARG A 107 1.33 -7.72 0.21
CA ARG A 107 0.95 -8.81 -0.71
C ARG A 107 -0.48 -8.65 -1.26
N ALA A 108 -0.97 -7.43 -1.36
CA ALA A 108 -2.31 -7.15 -1.83
C ALA A 108 -2.47 -7.47 -3.32
N LYS A 109 -3.31 -8.44 -3.65
CA LYS A 109 -3.61 -8.87 -5.02
C LYS A 109 -5.02 -9.43 -5.11
N GLY A 110 -5.85 -8.80 -5.94
CA GLY A 110 -7.23 -9.23 -6.13
C GLY A 110 -8.01 -9.14 -4.81
N ARG A 111 -8.49 -10.29 -4.33
CA ARG A 111 -9.22 -10.41 -3.05
C ARG A 111 -8.32 -10.85 -1.88
N HIS A 112 -7.01 -10.99 -2.11
CA HIS A 112 -6.05 -11.46 -1.10
C HIS A 112 -5.12 -10.34 -0.66
N PHE A 113 -4.83 -10.29 0.63
CA PHE A 113 -3.84 -9.41 1.23
C PHE A 113 -3.38 -10.01 2.57
N LEU A 114 -2.28 -9.50 3.11
CA LEU A 114 -1.81 -9.82 4.44
C LEU A 114 -1.84 -8.55 5.29
N ILE A 115 -2.46 -8.62 6.46
CA ILE A 115 -2.39 -7.56 7.46
C ILE A 115 -1.19 -7.85 8.36
N TYR A 116 -0.26 -6.91 8.42
CA TYR A 116 0.92 -7.02 9.28
C TYR A 116 0.79 -6.17 10.55
N ASN A 117 0.06 -5.05 10.49
CA ASN A 117 -0.27 -4.22 11.64
C ASN A 117 -1.69 -3.63 11.50
N GLY A 118 -2.38 -3.39 12.62
CA GLY A 118 -3.67 -2.69 12.62
C GLY A 118 -4.88 -3.55 12.25
N HIS A 119 -4.86 -4.86 12.51
CA HIS A 119 -6.00 -5.76 12.21
C HIS A 119 -7.35 -5.26 12.75
N LYS A 120 -7.35 -4.66 13.95
CA LYS A 120 -8.55 -4.09 14.58
C LYS A 120 -9.18 -2.91 13.81
N ASN A 121 -8.43 -2.30 12.89
CA ASN A 121 -8.87 -1.16 12.08
C ASN A 121 -9.52 -1.61 10.76
N ILE A 122 -9.62 -2.92 10.51
CA ILE A 122 -10.15 -3.47 9.26
C ILE A 122 -11.53 -4.09 9.52
N GLU A 123 -12.53 -3.61 8.80
CA GLU A 123 -13.83 -4.26 8.68
C GLU A 123 -13.80 -5.24 7.51
N PHE A 124 -14.14 -6.51 7.78
CA PHE A 124 -14.18 -7.55 6.75
C PHE A 124 -15.60 -7.71 6.22
N ASP A 125 -15.75 -7.57 4.91
CA ASP A 125 -17.01 -7.74 4.18
C ASP A 125 -17.33 -9.22 3.90
N GLU A 126 -16.31 -10.06 3.75
CA GLU A 126 -16.44 -11.48 3.48
C GLU A 126 -15.28 -12.28 4.07
N LYS A 127 -15.55 -13.48 4.58
CA LYS A 127 -14.49 -14.44 4.92
C LYS A 127 -14.14 -15.23 3.66
N PRO A 128 -12.91 -15.14 3.12
CA PRO A 128 -12.53 -15.92 1.96
C PRO A 128 -12.58 -17.42 2.28
N GLU A 129 -12.82 -18.26 1.28
CA GLU A 129 -12.71 -19.70 1.46
C GLU A 129 -11.31 -20.05 2.00
N PRO A 130 -11.23 -20.97 2.98
CA PRO A 130 -9.95 -21.39 3.51
C PRO A 130 -9.08 -21.98 2.40
N ARG A 131 -7.78 -21.78 2.52
CA ARG A 131 -6.80 -22.36 1.60
C ARG A 131 -6.98 -23.88 1.61
N ARG A 132 -7.10 -24.49 0.43
CA ARG A 132 -7.21 -25.95 0.30
C ARG A 132 -6.02 -26.65 0.97
N ASP A 133 -6.28 -27.74 1.68
CA ASP A 133 -5.26 -28.49 2.43
C ASP A 133 -4.15 -29.07 1.54
N ASP A 134 -4.43 -29.31 0.26
CA ASP A 134 -3.47 -29.77 -0.75
C ASP A 134 -2.56 -28.66 -1.30
N SER A 135 -2.75 -27.41 -0.85
CA SER A 135 -1.98 -26.29 -1.36
C SER A 135 -0.52 -26.36 -0.87
N PRO A 136 0.48 -26.23 -1.76
CA PRO A 136 1.88 -26.32 -1.39
C PRO A 136 2.26 -25.25 -0.37
N ASP A 137 3.01 -25.61 0.68
CA ASP A 137 3.46 -24.68 1.71
C ASP A 137 4.08 -23.41 1.10
N ILE A 138 3.54 -22.24 1.50
CA ILE A 138 3.99 -20.94 0.98
C ILE A 138 5.45 -20.64 1.35
N TRP A 139 5.95 -21.25 2.43
CA TRP A 139 7.33 -21.07 2.90
C TRP A 139 8.31 -22.02 2.22
N LYS A 140 7.83 -23.12 1.60
CA LYS A 140 8.68 -24.06 0.86
C LYS A 140 8.99 -23.63 -0.58
N ARG A 141 8.40 -22.51 -1.05
CA ARG A 141 8.64 -21.94 -2.39
C ARG A 141 9.70 -20.84 -2.43
N ARG A 142 10.36 -20.54 -1.30
CA ARG A 142 11.44 -19.55 -1.20
C ARG A 142 12.79 -20.23 -1.12
#